data_AF-A0A950PUR5-F1
#
_entry.id   AF-A0A950PUR5-F1
#
_cell.length_a   1.000
_cell.length_b   1.000
_cell.length_c   1.000
_cell.angle_alpha   90.00
_cell.angle_beta   90.00
_cell.angle_gamma   90.00
#
_symmetry.space_group_name_H-M   'P 1'
#
loop_
_entity.id
_entity.type
_entity.pdbx_description
1 polymer ?
#
loop_
_entity_poly.entity_id
_entity_poly.type
_entity_poly.pdbx_seq_one_letter_code
_entity_poly.pdbx_strand_id
1 'polypeptide(L)'
;MEKITPVDIQHKTFKKALQGYDRADVDKFLDEIIETLEDEAQQRAALEAEVAEHKERISHFKAMEESLQNTLVLAQRTADEVKASAHKEADLIREQSRLAGEREIAGYNERIAEVRLAQQRAVEAAEKARSELRSLLMTHLALLERSDAAKGNGEPPSPTTVDSNAIEESPPKTETTRITVY
;
A
#
# COMPACT_ATOMS: atom_id res chain seq x y z
N MET A 1 16.44 -76.33 -0.47
CA MET A 1 15.44 -77.39 -0.69
C MET A 1 14.73 -77.06 -1.98
N GLU A 2 14.86 -77.91 -3.01
CA GLU A 2 14.08 -77.73 -4.23
C GLU A 2 12.59 -77.83 -3.88
N LYS A 3 11.82 -76.82 -4.29
CA LYS A 3 10.37 -76.84 -4.13
C LYS A 3 9.81 -77.74 -5.23
N ILE A 4 9.08 -78.76 -4.80
CA ILE A 4 8.38 -79.69 -5.69
C ILE A 4 7.26 -78.90 -6.37
N THR A 5 7.17 -78.99 -7.70
CA THR A 5 6.06 -78.41 -8.48
C THR A 5 4.94 -79.44 -8.68
N PRO A 6 3.70 -79.02 -8.97
CA PRO A 6 2.61 -79.97 -9.26
C PRO A 6 2.99 -80.95 -10.38
N VAL A 7 3.71 -80.45 -11.40
CA VAL A 7 4.24 -81.23 -12.52
C VAL A 7 5.26 -82.29 -12.06
N ASP A 8 6.08 -81.99 -11.07
CA ASP A 8 7.05 -82.95 -10.51
C ASP A 8 6.38 -84.09 -9.74
N ILE A 9 5.23 -83.81 -9.11
CA ILE A 9 4.41 -84.81 -8.42
C ILE A 9 3.75 -85.74 -9.44
N GLN A 10 3.20 -85.16 -10.52
CA GLN A 10 2.50 -85.90 -11.56
C GLN A 10 3.41 -86.89 -12.32
N HIS A 11 4.69 -86.57 -12.49
CA HIS A 11 5.67 -87.46 -13.14
C HIS A 11 6.43 -88.36 -12.15
N LYS A 12 6.08 -88.34 -10.86
CA LYS A 12 6.79 -89.11 -9.84
C LYS A 12 6.45 -90.59 -9.95
N THR A 13 7.48 -91.42 -10.07
CA THR A 13 7.33 -92.89 -10.05
C THR A 13 7.89 -93.48 -8.76
N PHE A 14 7.12 -94.37 -8.15
CA PHE A 14 7.49 -95.07 -6.92
C PHE A 14 7.95 -96.51 -7.21
N LYS A 15 8.95 -97.00 -6.47
CA LYS A 15 9.42 -98.39 -6.56
C LYS A 15 8.39 -99.33 -5.91
N LYS A 16 8.15 -100.49 -6.50
CA LYS A 16 7.25 -101.52 -5.94
C LYS A 16 8.00 -102.35 -4.89
N ALA A 17 7.36 -102.61 -3.74
CA ALA A 17 7.85 -103.48 -2.67
C ALA A 17 6.77 -104.50 -2.28
N LEU A 18 7.18 -105.67 -1.74
CA LEU A 18 6.27 -106.79 -1.42
C LEU A 18 5.22 -106.45 -0.34
N GLN A 19 5.48 -105.40 0.45
CA GLN A 19 4.61 -104.88 1.51
C GLN A 19 4.70 -103.34 1.44
N GLY A 20 3.75 -102.71 0.76
CA GLY A 20 3.76 -101.27 0.45
C GLY A 20 2.35 -100.69 0.41
N TYR A 21 2.26 -99.38 0.22
CA TYR A 21 0.98 -98.67 0.11
C TYR A 21 0.19 -99.10 -1.14
N ASP A 22 -1.14 -99.06 -1.03
CA ASP A 22 -2.01 -99.28 -2.18
C ASP A 22 -1.82 -98.17 -3.21
N ARG A 23 -1.69 -98.54 -4.48
CA ARG A 23 -1.37 -97.60 -5.54
C ARG A 23 -2.53 -96.64 -5.82
N ALA A 24 -3.77 -97.11 -5.77
CA ALA A 24 -4.93 -96.28 -6.09
C ALA A 24 -5.17 -95.22 -5.00
N ASP A 25 -4.98 -95.59 -3.72
CA ASP A 25 -5.06 -94.62 -2.62
C ASP A 25 -3.92 -93.59 -2.67
N VAL A 26 -2.69 -94.00 -3.01
CA VAL A 26 -1.57 -93.07 -3.18
C VAL A 26 -1.82 -92.13 -4.35
N ASP A 27 -2.23 -92.64 -5.51
CA ASP A 27 -2.49 -91.81 -6.70
C ASP A 27 -3.59 -90.77 -6.39
N LYS A 28 -4.67 -91.16 -5.70
CA LYS A 28 -5.74 -90.22 -5.28
C LYS A 28 -5.25 -89.15 -4.30
N PHE A 29 -4.38 -89.50 -3.35
CA PHE A 29 -3.79 -88.53 -2.44
C PHE A 29 -2.84 -87.56 -3.15
N LEU A 30 -2.11 -88.03 -4.17
CA LEU A 30 -1.25 -87.17 -4.99
C LEU A 30 -2.08 -86.19 -5.83
N ASP A 31 -3.23 -86.61 -6.37
CA ASP A 31 -4.15 -85.72 -7.07
C ASP A 31 -4.66 -84.60 -6.15
N GLU A 32 -5.05 -84.92 -4.90
CA GLU A 32 -5.49 -83.94 -3.90
C GLU A 32 -4.36 -82.97 -3.48
N ILE A 33 -3.12 -83.47 -3.37
CA ILE A 33 -1.94 -82.63 -3.14
C ILE A 33 -1.70 -81.69 -4.32
N ILE A 34 -1.82 -82.18 -5.57
CA ILE A 34 -1.63 -81.38 -6.78
C ILE A 34 -2.63 -80.23 -6.80
N GLU A 35 -3.92 -80.49 -6.57
CA GLU A 35 -4.97 -79.48 -6.53
C GLU A 35 -4.70 -78.43 -5.46
N THR A 36 -4.37 -78.86 -4.24
CA THR A 36 -4.04 -77.95 -3.13
C THR A 36 -2.81 -77.08 -3.45
N LEU A 37 -1.79 -77.67 -4.06
CA LEU A 37 -0.55 -76.95 -4.39
C LEU A 37 -0.77 -75.92 -5.52
N GLU A 38 -1.65 -76.23 -6.47
CA GLU A 38 -2.06 -75.30 -7.52
C GLU A 38 -2.88 -74.14 -6.95
N ASP A 39 -3.84 -74.42 -6.08
CA ASP A 39 -4.63 -73.40 -5.39
C ASP A 39 -3.75 -72.48 -4.53
N GLU A 40 -2.83 -73.03 -3.74
CA GLU A 40 -1.88 -72.23 -2.96
C GLU A 40 -0.95 -71.39 -3.85
N ALA A 41 -0.54 -71.93 -5.01
CA ALA A 41 0.28 -71.19 -5.96
C ALA A 41 -0.48 -70.02 -6.58
N GLN A 42 -1.76 -70.21 -6.94
CA GLN A 42 -2.62 -69.13 -7.44
C GLN A 42 -2.87 -68.07 -6.38
N GLN A 43 -3.21 -68.46 -5.15
CA GLN A 43 -3.40 -67.52 -4.04
C GLN A 43 -2.13 -66.72 -3.74
N ARG A 44 -0.96 -67.38 -3.75
CA ARG A 44 0.32 -66.69 -3.57
C ARG A 44 0.58 -65.68 -4.68
N ALA A 45 0.32 -66.05 -5.94
CA ALA A 45 0.49 -65.12 -7.06
C ALA A 45 -0.45 -63.92 -6.96
N ALA A 46 -1.71 -64.13 -6.55
CA ALA A 46 -2.68 -63.07 -6.33
C ALA A 46 -2.23 -62.13 -5.20
N LEU A 47 -1.80 -62.68 -4.06
CA LEU A 47 -1.28 -61.90 -2.93
C LEU A 47 0.00 -61.13 -3.29
N GLU A 48 0.92 -61.75 -4.05
CA GLU A 48 2.13 -61.08 -4.53
C GLU A 48 1.79 -59.90 -5.45
N ALA A 49 0.76 -60.04 -6.30
CA ALA A 49 0.26 -58.96 -7.14
C ALA A 49 -0.37 -57.82 -6.33
N GLU A 50 -1.22 -58.12 -5.34
CA GLU A 50 -1.79 -57.11 -4.44
C GLU A 50 -0.71 -56.38 -3.64
N VAL A 51 0.29 -57.10 -3.13
CA VAL A 51 1.43 -56.52 -2.42
C VAL A 51 2.22 -55.58 -3.35
N ALA A 52 2.41 -55.94 -4.61
CA ALA A 52 3.06 -55.08 -5.58
C ALA A 52 2.25 -53.80 -5.85
N GLU A 53 0.94 -53.92 -6.08
CA GLU A 53 0.04 -52.77 -6.27
C GLU A 53 0.06 -51.83 -5.05
N HIS A 54 -0.06 -52.38 -3.85
CA HIS A 54 -0.05 -51.58 -2.62
C HIS A 54 1.29 -50.87 -2.41
N LYS A 55 2.42 -51.53 -2.73
CA LYS A 55 3.74 -50.89 -2.66
C LYS A 55 3.87 -49.74 -3.64
N GLU A 56 3.38 -49.89 -4.86
CA GLU A 56 3.35 -48.82 -5.87
C GLU A 56 2.52 -47.63 -5.39
N ARG A 57 1.31 -47.88 -4.88
CA ARG A 57 0.43 -46.85 -4.32
C ARG A 57 1.07 -46.12 -3.15
N ILE A 58 1.72 -46.83 -2.23
CA ILE A 58 2.46 -46.21 -1.12
C ILE A 58 3.59 -45.32 -1.66
N SER A 59 4.33 -45.78 -2.68
CA SER A 59 5.39 -44.98 -3.30
C SER A 59 4.84 -43.70 -3.91
N HIS A 60 3.71 -43.78 -4.61
CA HIS A 60 3.03 -42.63 -5.19
C HIS A 60 2.56 -41.64 -4.12
N PHE A 61 1.94 -42.12 -3.03
CA PHE A 61 1.52 -41.26 -1.93
C PHE A 61 2.70 -40.58 -1.23
N LYS A 62 3.82 -41.27 -1.04
CA LYS A 62 5.04 -40.67 -0.47
C LYS A 62 5.60 -39.56 -1.35
N ALA A 63 5.65 -39.77 -2.67
CA ALA A 63 6.08 -38.73 -3.61
C ALA A 63 5.15 -37.51 -3.60
N MET A 64 3.83 -37.75 -3.46
CA MET A 64 2.84 -36.69 -3.34
C MET A 64 2.98 -35.93 -2.02
N GLU A 65 3.19 -36.63 -0.91
CA GLU A 65 3.45 -36.04 0.42
C GLU A 65 4.69 -35.15 0.40
N GLU A 66 5.79 -35.64 -0.19
CA GLU A 66 7.03 -34.87 -0.34
C GLU A 66 6.81 -33.60 -1.18
N SER A 67 6.10 -33.72 -2.31
CA SER A 67 5.75 -32.56 -3.14
C SER A 67 4.88 -31.55 -2.40
N LEU A 68 3.90 -32.02 -1.62
CA LEU A 68 3.04 -31.17 -0.80
C LEU A 68 3.85 -30.47 0.30
N GLN A 69 4.73 -31.18 0.99
CA GLN A 69 5.60 -30.62 2.01
C GLN A 69 6.54 -29.56 1.43
N ASN A 70 7.16 -29.82 0.28
CA ASN A 70 7.98 -28.85 -0.43
C ASN A 70 7.18 -27.61 -0.83
N THR A 71 5.95 -27.81 -1.31
CA THR A 71 5.04 -26.71 -1.68
C THR A 71 4.66 -25.88 -0.46
N LEU A 72 4.37 -26.50 0.69
CA LEU A 72 4.06 -25.80 1.94
C LEU A 72 5.25 -24.96 2.43
N VAL A 73 6.45 -25.52 2.40
CA VAL A 73 7.68 -24.78 2.76
C VAL A 73 7.90 -23.60 1.82
N LEU A 74 7.70 -23.79 0.51
CA LEU A 74 7.80 -22.71 -0.46
C LEU A 74 6.75 -21.64 -0.20
N ALA A 75 5.48 -22.01 0.02
CA ALA A 75 4.40 -21.08 0.30
C ALA A 75 4.69 -20.26 1.57
N GLN A 76 5.21 -20.89 2.62
CA GLN A 76 5.61 -20.20 3.84
C GLN A 76 6.74 -19.21 3.58
N ARG A 77 7.80 -19.61 2.86
CA ARG A 77 8.91 -18.71 2.50
C ARG A 77 8.42 -17.53 1.67
N THR A 78 7.59 -17.77 0.66
CA THR A 78 7.00 -16.70 -0.16
C THR A 78 6.14 -15.77 0.68
N ALA A 79 5.33 -16.29 1.62
CA ALA A 79 4.54 -15.46 2.52
C ALA A 79 5.43 -14.58 3.41
N ASP A 80 6.51 -15.14 3.96
CA ASP A 80 7.47 -14.40 4.79
C ASP A 80 8.22 -13.33 3.96
N GLU A 81 8.62 -13.65 2.73
CA GLU A 81 9.26 -12.72 1.80
C GLU A 81 8.33 -11.56 1.41
N VAL A 82 7.08 -11.86 1.07
CA VAL A 82 6.06 -10.84 0.75
C VAL A 82 5.84 -9.93 1.95
N LYS A 83 5.72 -10.51 3.16
CA LYS A 83 5.57 -9.74 4.40
C LYS A 83 6.77 -8.85 4.65
N ALA A 84 7.98 -9.36 4.52
CA ALA A 84 9.22 -8.59 4.69
C ALA A 84 9.34 -7.45 3.66
N SER A 85 9.00 -7.72 2.40
CA SER A 85 8.98 -6.71 1.34
C SER A 85 7.95 -5.62 1.62
N ALA A 86 6.73 -5.99 2.01
CA ALA A 86 5.67 -5.04 2.35
C ALA A 86 6.06 -4.15 3.54
N HIS A 87 6.70 -4.70 4.58
CA HIS A 87 7.22 -3.91 5.70
C HIS A 87 8.31 -2.92 5.24
N LYS A 88 9.28 -3.38 4.44
CA LYS A 88 10.35 -2.52 3.91
C LYS A 88 9.79 -1.40 3.04
N GLU A 89 8.81 -1.70 2.20
CA GLU A 89 8.15 -0.71 1.35
C GLU A 89 7.34 0.28 2.18
N ALA A 90 6.61 -0.19 3.19
CA ALA A 90 5.91 0.69 4.13
C ALA A 90 6.86 1.65 4.87
N ASP A 91 8.00 1.15 5.35
CA ASP A 91 9.01 1.98 6.02
C ASP A 91 9.60 3.02 5.07
N LEU A 92 9.88 2.63 3.83
CA LEU A 92 10.37 3.54 2.79
C LEU A 92 9.35 4.63 2.46
N ILE A 93 8.07 4.28 2.31
CA ILE A 93 6.98 5.24 2.10
C ILE A 93 6.89 6.21 3.28
N ARG A 94 6.97 5.71 4.53
CA ARG A 94 6.92 6.55 5.73
C ARG A 94 8.06 7.55 5.76
N GLU A 95 9.29 7.13 5.46
CA GLU A 95 10.44 8.04 5.40
C GLU A 95 10.31 9.04 4.26
N GLN A 96 9.86 8.62 3.08
CA GLN A 96 9.62 9.53 1.96
C GLN A 96 8.55 10.58 2.28
N SER A 97 7.43 10.16 2.89
CA SER A 97 6.38 11.08 3.33
C SER A 97 6.89 12.04 4.41
N ARG A 98 7.70 11.56 5.35
CA ARG A 98 8.32 12.41 6.38
C ARG A 98 9.21 13.48 5.75
N LEU A 99 10.13 13.08 4.87
CA LEU A 99 11.03 13.99 4.17
C LEU A 99 10.28 14.99 3.26
N ALA A 100 9.21 14.54 2.60
CA ALA A 100 8.36 15.42 1.79
C ALA A 100 7.66 16.47 2.68
N GLY A 101 7.08 16.06 3.81
CA GLY A 101 6.47 16.96 4.78
C GLY A 101 7.46 17.96 5.36
N GLU A 102 8.67 17.53 5.72
CA GLU A 102 9.74 18.41 6.21
C GLU A 102 10.14 19.45 5.17
N ARG A 103 10.27 19.06 3.90
CA ARG A 103 10.54 19.99 2.80
C ARG A 103 9.42 20.99 2.59
N GLU A 104 8.17 20.55 2.67
CA GLU A 104 7.01 21.43 2.51
C GLU A 104 6.95 22.47 3.65
N ILE A 105 7.15 22.04 4.89
CA ILE A 105 7.23 22.92 6.06
C ILE A 105 8.38 23.92 5.91
N ALA A 106 9.55 23.48 5.46
CA ALA A 106 10.68 24.38 5.21
C ALA A 106 10.33 25.45 4.15
N GLY A 107 9.68 25.05 3.05
CA GLY A 107 9.20 25.97 2.02
C GLY A 107 8.17 26.97 2.53
N TYR A 108 7.22 26.55 3.37
CA TYR A 108 6.29 27.49 4.01
C TYR A 108 6.99 28.46 4.94
N ASN A 109 7.97 28.01 5.73
CA ASN A 109 8.73 28.88 6.63
C ASN A 109 9.52 29.94 5.87
N GLU A 110 10.14 29.58 4.75
CA GLU A 110 10.82 30.52 3.85
C GLU A 110 9.84 31.56 3.31
N ARG A 111 8.68 31.13 2.81
CA ARG A 111 7.65 32.04 2.29
C ARG A 111 7.06 32.95 3.36
N ILE A 112 6.88 32.45 4.58
CA ILE A 112 6.47 33.25 5.74
C ILE A 112 7.53 34.32 6.04
N ALA A 113 8.82 33.96 6.00
CA ALA A 113 9.90 34.92 6.21
C ALA A 113 9.92 36.01 5.13
N GLU A 114 9.75 35.64 3.86
CA GLU A 114 9.64 36.59 2.74
C GLU A 114 8.47 37.57 2.93
N VAL A 115 7.28 37.05 3.26
CA VAL A 115 6.09 37.88 3.47
C VAL A 115 6.28 38.82 4.66
N ARG A 116 6.88 38.34 5.77
CA ARG A 116 7.20 39.19 6.93
C ARG A 116 8.16 40.31 6.57
N LEU A 117 9.20 40.02 5.79
CA LEU A 117 10.15 41.02 5.34
C LEU A 117 9.49 42.06 4.41
N ALA A 118 8.65 41.61 3.48
CA ALA A 118 7.89 42.49 2.59
C ALA A 118 6.93 43.39 3.39
N GLN A 119 6.23 42.83 4.38
CA GLN A 119 5.36 43.56 5.28
C GLN A 119 6.14 44.63 6.06
N GLN A 120 7.29 44.27 6.64
CA GLN A 120 8.12 45.21 7.38
C GLN A 120 8.56 46.38 6.50
N ARG A 121 9.03 46.12 5.27
CA ARG A 121 9.41 47.16 4.30
C ARG A 121 8.24 48.07 3.94
N ALA A 122 7.03 47.51 3.77
CA ALA A 122 5.84 48.30 3.47
C ALA A 122 5.47 49.23 4.63
N VAL A 123 5.57 48.73 5.88
CA VAL A 123 5.34 49.55 7.09
C VAL A 123 6.38 50.67 7.20
N GLU A 124 7.66 50.37 7.02
CA GLU A 124 8.74 51.37 7.07
C GLU A 124 8.56 52.44 5.98
N ALA A 125 8.19 52.05 4.76
CA ALA A 125 7.92 52.98 3.67
C ALA A 125 6.71 53.88 3.97
N ALA A 126 5.65 53.33 4.55
CA ALA A 126 4.46 54.09 4.94
C ALA A 126 4.77 55.11 6.05
N GLU A 127 5.53 54.72 7.08
CA GLU A 127 5.96 55.62 8.15
C GLU A 127 6.86 56.75 7.62
N LYS A 128 7.79 56.42 6.71
CA LYS A 128 8.63 57.43 6.04
C LYS A 128 7.79 58.44 5.25
N ALA A 129 6.89 57.97 4.40
CA ALA A 129 6.00 58.82 3.62
C ALA A 129 5.12 59.71 4.51
N ARG A 130 4.62 59.17 5.63
CA ARG A 130 3.85 59.93 6.62
C ARG A 130 4.69 61.02 7.28
N SER A 131 5.92 60.72 7.65
CA SER A 131 6.86 61.70 8.23
C SER A 131 7.19 62.82 7.24
N GLU A 132 7.47 62.48 5.98
CA GLU A 132 7.74 63.45 4.91
C GLU A 132 6.54 64.39 4.70
N LEU A 133 5.33 63.84 4.60
CA LEU A 133 4.10 64.64 4.48
C LEU A 133 3.90 65.57 5.69
N ARG A 134 4.11 65.07 6.90
CA ARG A 134 4.00 65.88 8.12
C ARG A 134 5.01 67.03 8.11
N SER A 135 6.26 66.78 7.70
CA SER A 135 7.29 67.80 7.60
C SER A 135 6.93 68.86 6.56
N LEU A 136 6.41 68.45 5.39
CA LEU A 136 5.95 69.36 4.35
C LEU A 136 4.81 70.25 4.84
N LEU A 137 3.80 69.67 5.49
CA LEU A 137 2.67 70.43 6.05
C LEU A 137 3.12 71.41 7.13
N MET A 138 4.02 71.01 8.04
CA MET A 138 4.58 71.92 9.06
C MET A 138 5.35 73.08 8.43
N THR A 139 6.09 72.81 7.34
CA THR A 139 6.81 73.85 6.59
C THR A 139 5.84 74.84 5.95
N HIS A 140 4.76 74.36 5.32
CA HIS A 140 3.74 75.22 4.73
C HIS A 140 2.97 76.03 5.77
N LEU A 141 2.64 75.46 6.93
CA LEU A 141 2.02 76.17 8.04
C LEU A 141 2.91 77.31 8.56
N ALA A 142 4.20 77.04 8.78
CA ALA A 142 5.15 78.06 9.22
C ALA A 142 5.28 79.22 8.20
N LEU A 143 5.18 78.93 6.90
CA LEU A 143 5.16 79.97 5.86
C LEU A 143 3.88 80.82 5.91
N LEU A 144 2.72 80.20 6.16
CA LEU A 144 1.45 80.92 6.33
C LEU A 144 1.48 81.82 7.56
N GLU A 145 1.92 81.30 8.71
CA GLU A 145 2.06 82.09 9.95
C GLU A 145 2.99 83.28 9.74
N ARG A 146 4.10 83.11 9.01
CA ARG A 146 4.99 84.23 8.64
C ARG A 146 4.30 85.23 7.70
N SER A 147 3.46 84.77 6.78
CA SER A 147 2.71 85.65 5.88
C SER A 147 1.60 86.42 6.58
N ASP A 148 0.96 85.82 7.59
CA ASP A 148 -0.07 86.45 8.41
C ASP A 148 0.55 87.43 9.41
N ALA A 149 1.71 87.09 10.00
CA ALA A 149 2.52 88.02 10.77
C ALA A 149 3.00 89.22 9.93
N ALA A 150 3.23 89.04 8.62
CA ALA A 150 3.53 90.13 7.70
C ALA A 150 2.30 90.99 7.35
N LYS A 151 1.07 90.46 7.49
CA LYS A 151 -0.19 91.17 7.27
C LYS A 151 -0.76 91.83 8.53
N GLY A 152 -0.29 91.47 9.73
CA GLY A 152 -0.74 92.01 11.01
C GLY A 152 -0.25 93.43 11.38
N ASN A 153 0.56 94.08 10.53
CA ASN A 153 0.92 95.49 10.69
C ASN A 153 0.00 96.38 9.83
N GLY A 154 -1.25 96.58 10.28
CA GLY A 154 -2.19 97.56 9.70
C GLY A 154 -3.66 97.21 9.90
N GLU A 155 -4.23 97.53 11.07
CA GLU A 155 -5.66 97.39 11.37
C GLU A 155 -6.47 98.65 10.92
N PRO A 156 -7.81 98.54 10.62
CA PRO A 156 -8.60 99.42 9.72
C PRO A 156 -9.45 100.46 10.54
N PRO A 157 -10.55 101.16 10.09
CA PRO A 157 -11.78 100.66 9.40
C PRO A 157 -12.54 101.58 8.38
N SER A 158 -13.31 100.93 7.48
CA SER A 158 -14.72 101.15 6.96
C SER A 158 -15.24 102.56 6.52
N PRO A 159 -16.48 102.78 5.96
CA PRO A 159 -17.62 101.88 5.61
C PRO A 159 -18.47 102.19 4.30
N THR A 160 -19.47 101.32 4.01
CA THR A 160 -20.80 101.51 3.29
C THR A 160 -20.80 101.76 1.76
N THR A 161 -21.68 101.22 0.88
CA THR A 161 -23.12 100.83 0.92
C THR A 161 -23.50 99.75 -0.13
N VAL A 162 -24.37 98.83 0.28
CA VAL A 162 -25.60 98.23 -0.34
C VAL A 162 -25.94 98.66 -1.79
N ASP A 163 -26.42 97.82 -2.74
CA ASP A 163 -27.63 96.99 -2.68
C ASP A 163 -27.86 96.09 -3.94
N SER A 164 -28.70 95.05 -3.76
CA SER A 164 -29.62 94.37 -4.72
C SER A 164 -29.03 93.38 -5.76
N ASN A 165 -29.60 92.22 -6.08
CA ASN A 165 -30.82 91.46 -5.73
C ASN A 165 -30.61 90.01 -6.25
N ALA A 166 -30.99 88.94 -5.52
CA ALA A 166 -32.17 88.05 -5.76
C ALA A 166 -32.09 87.21 -7.08
N ILE A 167 -32.39 85.91 -7.22
CA ILE A 167 -33.16 84.84 -6.53
C ILE A 167 -32.55 83.48 -7.04
N GLU A 168 -32.53 82.34 -6.31
CA GLU A 168 -33.39 81.13 -6.54
C GLU A 168 -32.46 79.88 -6.61
N GLU A 169 -32.76 78.63 -6.26
CA GLU A 169 -33.58 77.91 -5.26
C GLU A 169 -33.15 76.41 -5.34
N SER A 170 -32.87 75.78 -4.18
CA SER A 170 -32.97 74.34 -3.76
C SER A 170 -32.54 73.07 -4.58
N PRO A 171 -32.35 71.90 -3.90
CA PRO A 171 -31.65 70.65 -4.36
C PRO A 171 -32.66 69.46 -4.58
N PRO A 172 -32.43 68.12 -4.41
CA PRO A 172 -31.24 67.21 -4.29
C PRO A 172 -31.35 65.81 -5.03
N LYS A 173 -30.38 64.88 -4.77
CA LYS A 173 -30.45 63.38 -4.61
C LYS A 173 -30.01 62.36 -5.71
N THR A 174 -29.09 61.46 -5.27
CA THR A 174 -28.85 59.99 -5.48
C THR A 174 -29.12 59.27 -6.81
N GLU A 175 -28.14 58.43 -7.25
CA GLU A 175 -28.31 57.02 -7.66
C GLU A 175 -26.94 56.32 -7.88
N THR A 176 -26.63 55.26 -7.11
CA THR A 176 -26.55 53.83 -7.52
C THR A 176 -25.59 53.51 -8.68
N THR A 177 -24.48 52.83 -8.39
CA THR A 177 -23.68 52.10 -9.40
C THR A 177 -23.59 50.63 -9.01
N ARG A 178 -24.11 49.77 -9.90
CA ARG A 178 -24.10 48.31 -9.83
C ARG A 178 -22.68 47.75 -9.92
N ILE A 179 -22.41 46.75 -9.09
CA ILE A 179 -21.30 45.81 -9.23
C ILE A 179 -21.76 44.69 -10.18
N THR A 180 -20.98 44.41 -11.21
CA THR A 180 -21.07 43.16 -12.00
C THR A 180 -19.82 42.34 -11.69
N VAL A 181 -20.03 41.16 -11.12
CA VAL A 181 -19.00 40.15 -10.86
C VAL A 181 -18.85 39.30 -12.12
N TYR A 182 -17.60 39.10 -12.57
CA TYR A 182 -17.21 38.08 -13.54
C TYR A 182 -16.54 36.92 -12.80
#